data_AF-A0A0R1VFP0-F1
#
_entry.id   AF-A0A0R1VFP0-F1
#
_cell.length_a   1.000
_cell.length_b   1.000
_cell.length_c   1.000
_cell.angle_alpha   90.00
_cell.angle_beta   90.00
_cell.angle_gamma   90.00
#
_symmetry.space_group_name_H-M   'P 1'
#
loop_
_entity.id
_entity.type
_entity.pdbx_description
1 polymer ?
#
loop_
_entity_poly.entity_id
_entity_poly.type
_entity_poly.pdbx_seq_one_letter_code
_entity_poly.pdbx_strand_id
1 'polypeptide(L)'
;MSKSKKKKRKKVLKEIKEMEKIIEFLVENTPYYYLDTVPETIVREDSYYDGYQDWCDKSYLPAFAESITRIVFAMMEYNYAEVYLEPEFCPKKYSKYVGKNIRDIGFDKLEKIIKHIVLKWQGSLIIRLVDKKHREFFIQIKDEWETTFFNLKGKNLKLVKELARSEGLFLQKMKDRYWDWEDLPKSWQDKSYKKWKKFYQE
;
A
#
# COMPACT_ATOMS: atom_id res chain seq x y z
N MET A 1 -30.60 -9.83 4.63
CA MET A 1 -29.65 -9.42 3.55
C MET A 1 -29.89 -10.29 2.31
N SER A 2 -30.17 -9.70 1.13
CA SER A 2 -30.60 -10.45 -0.06
C SER A 2 -29.51 -11.39 -0.63
N LYS A 3 -29.92 -12.49 -1.31
CA LYS A 3 -29.00 -13.47 -1.92
C LYS A 3 -28.00 -12.82 -2.89
N SER A 4 -28.44 -11.82 -3.67
CA SER A 4 -27.60 -11.04 -4.59
C SER A 4 -26.48 -10.26 -3.86
N LYS A 5 -26.80 -9.56 -2.76
CA LYS A 5 -25.81 -8.83 -1.96
C LYS A 5 -24.76 -9.77 -1.33
N LYS A 6 -25.17 -10.97 -0.89
CA LYS A 6 -24.24 -12.00 -0.37
C LYS A 6 -23.27 -12.48 -1.46
N LYS A 7 -23.75 -12.73 -2.68
CA LYS A 7 -22.92 -13.16 -3.81
C LYS A 7 -21.90 -12.08 -4.21
N LYS A 8 -22.32 -10.81 -4.29
CA LYS A 8 -21.42 -9.68 -4.59
C LYS A 8 -20.31 -9.54 -3.54
N ARG A 9 -20.64 -9.62 -2.25
CA ARG A 9 -19.65 -9.57 -1.16
C ARG A 9 -18.63 -10.70 -1.23
N LYS A 10 -19.08 -11.95 -1.48
CA LYS A 10 -18.17 -13.09 -1.65
C LYS A 10 -17.21 -12.89 -2.82
N LYS A 11 -17.69 -12.30 -3.93
CA LYS A 11 -16.84 -11.97 -5.07
C LYS A 11 -15.75 -10.96 -4.70
N VAL A 12 -16.12 -9.86 -4.05
CA VAL A 12 -15.14 -8.83 -3.63
C VAL A 12 -14.12 -9.39 -2.64
N LEU A 13 -14.53 -10.23 -1.70
CA LEU A 13 -13.58 -10.90 -0.79
C LEU A 13 -12.59 -11.80 -1.54
N LYS A 14 -13.02 -12.43 -2.63
CA LYS A 14 -12.12 -13.20 -3.49
C LYS A 14 -11.15 -12.28 -4.23
N GLU A 15 -11.62 -11.13 -4.73
CA GLU A 15 -10.77 -10.12 -5.39
C GLU A 15 -9.72 -9.57 -4.42
N ILE A 16 -10.09 -9.32 -3.16
CA ILE A 16 -9.14 -8.90 -2.11
C ILE A 16 -8.05 -9.95 -1.88
N LYS A 17 -8.43 -11.23 -1.74
CA LYS A 17 -7.45 -12.33 -1.64
C LYS A 17 -6.55 -12.47 -2.86
N GLU A 18 -7.05 -12.13 -4.04
CA GLU A 18 -6.23 -12.12 -5.25
C GLU A 18 -5.26 -10.94 -5.26
N MET A 19 -5.65 -9.77 -4.75
CA MET A 19 -4.77 -8.61 -4.58
C MET A 19 -3.68 -8.86 -3.54
N GLU A 20 -4.00 -9.47 -2.40
CA GLU A 20 -3.02 -9.88 -1.38
C GLU A 20 -1.93 -10.75 -2.00
N LYS A 21 -2.31 -11.77 -2.77
CA LYS A 21 -1.35 -12.63 -3.50
C LYS A 21 -0.51 -11.89 -4.53
N ILE A 22 -1.07 -10.86 -5.17
CA ILE A 22 -0.30 -10.02 -6.09
C ILE A 22 0.72 -9.20 -5.31
N ILE A 23 0.33 -8.64 -4.16
CA ILE A 23 1.22 -7.86 -3.29
C ILE A 23 2.35 -8.74 -2.75
N GLU A 24 2.05 -9.93 -2.21
CA GLU A 24 3.04 -10.91 -1.77
C GLU A 24 4.07 -11.19 -2.88
N PHE A 25 3.59 -11.50 -4.09
CA PHE A 25 4.45 -11.70 -5.24
C PHE A 25 5.30 -10.46 -5.57
N LEU A 26 4.73 -9.25 -5.51
CA LEU A 26 5.46 -8.01 -5.82
C LEU A 26 6.53 -7.71 -4.76
N VAL A 27 6.27 -8.01 -3.48
CA VAL A 27 7.24 -7.87 -2.38
C VAL A 27 8.46 -8.74 -2.66
N GLU A 28 8.25 -10.01 -3.02
CA GLU A 28 9.32 -11.00 -3.21
C GLU A 28 10.07 -10.86 -4.54
N ASN A 29 9.48 -10.23 -5.55
CA ASN A 29 9.99 -10.32 -6.94
C ASN A 29 10.26 -8.95 -7.58
N THR A 30 9.88 -7.84 -6.95
CA THR A 30 10.03 -6.52 -7.56
C THR A 30 10.49 -5.47 -6.55
N PRO A 31 11.24 -4.46 -6.99
CA PRO A 31 11.49 -3.31 -6.13
C PRO A 31 10.18 -2.62 -5.78
N TYR A 32 10.01 -2.35 -4.50
CA TYR A 32 8.91 -1.57 -3.97
C TYR A 32 9.45 -0.32 -3.25
N TYR A 33 8.54 0.58 -2.92
CA TYR A 33 8.88 1.83 -2.25
C TYR A 33 8.08 1.97 -0.98
N TYR A 34 8.62 2.62 0.02
CA TYR A 34 7.90 2.96 1.24
C TYR A 34 8.15 4.42 1.61
N LEU A 35 7.21 5.01 2.35
CA LEU A 35 7.39 6.34 2.92
C LEU A 35 8.13 6.23 4.23
N ASP A 36 9.09 7.12 4.41
CA ASP A 36 9.84 7.26 5.65
C ASP A 36 9.90 8.74 6.05
N THR A 37 10.11 8.95 7.34
CA THR A 37 10.29 10.27 7.96
C THR A 37 11.74 10.76 7.85
N VAL A 38 12.67 9.83 7.61
CA VAL A 38 14.09 10.10 7.44
C VAL A 38 14.56 9.72 6.03
N PRO A 39 15.60 10.40 5.51
CA PRO A 39 16.13 10.12 4.17
C PRO A 39 16.86 8.77 4.07
N GLU A 40 17.37 8.28 5.20
CA GLU A 40 18.08 7.01 5.34
C GLU A 40 17.58 6.32 6.60
N THR A 41 17.18 5.05 6.48
CA THR A 41 16.73 4.26 7.64
C THR A 41 17.88 4.07 8.62
N ILE A 42 17.69 4.54 9.84
CA ILE A 42 18.63 4.35 10.95
C ILE A 42 18.28 3.03 11.62
N VAL A 43 19.17 2.04 11.54
CA VAL A 43 19.02 0.81 12.34
C VAL A 43 19.29 1.10 13.80
N ARG A 44 18.68 0.33 14.71
CA ARG A 44 18.75 0.61 16.15
C ARG A 44 20.18 0.67 16.67
N GLU A 45 21.07 -0.15 16.12
CA GLU A 45 22.48 -0.22 16.46
C GLU A 45 23.25 1.06 16.08
N ASP A 46 22.78 1.79 15.07
CA ASP A 46 23.39 3.03 14.56
C ASP A 46 22.74 4.30 15.14
N SER A 47 21.71 4.16 15.99
CA SER A 47 21.04 5.29 16.62
C SER A 47 21.89 5.86 17.76
N TYR A 48 22.23 7.15 17.66
CA TYR A 48 22.90 7.89 18.73
C TYR A 48 21.97 8.30 19.89
N TYR A 49 20.64 8.17 19.73
CA TYR A 49 19.68 8.64 20.72
C TYR A 49 18.56 7.61 20.95
N ASP A 50 18.58 7.02 22.14
CA ASP A 50 17.50 6.15 22.62
C ASP A 50 16.29 7.02 22.97
N GLY A 51 15.15 6.77 22.32
CA GLY A 51 13.91 7.54 22.50
C GLY A 51 13.50 8.46 21.34
N TYR A 52 14.29 8.59 20.27
CA TYR A 52 13.85 9.32 19.07
C TYR A 52 12.58 8.68 18.47
N GLN A 53 12.56 7.35 18.40
CA GLN A 53 11.40 6.61 17.88
C GLN A 53 10.15 6.83 18.74
N ASP A 54 10.26 6.73 20.06
CA ASP A 54 9.15 7.01 20.98
C ASP A 54 8.60 8.44 20.83
N TRP A 55 9.50 9.41 20.63
CA TRP A 55 9.10 10.79 20.36
C TRP A 55 8.40 10.93 19.01
N CYS A 56 8.89 10.27 17.96
CA CYS A 56 8.24 10.22 16.65
C CYS A 56 6.84 9.61 16.75
N ASP A 57 6.69 8.48 17.42
CA ASP A 57 5.41 7.79 17.59
C ASP A 57 4.38 8.68 18.30
N LYS A 58 4.82 9.40 19.34
CA LYS A 58 3.95 10.29 20.12
C LYS A 58 3.64 11.60 19.39
N SER A 59 4.63 12.20 18.76
CA SER A 59 4.58 13.60 18.33
C SER A 59 4.40 13.76 16.82
N TYR A 60 4.97 12.85 16.03
CA TYR A 60 5.04 12.97 14.58
C TYR A 60 4.11 12.01 13.83
N LEU A 61 3.75 10.87 14.42
CA LEU A 61 2.82 9.90 13.81
C LEU A 61 1.46 10.51 13.42
N PRO A 62 0.86 11.45 14.19
CA PRO A 62 -0.33 12.17 13.75
C PRO A 62 -0.11 12.96 12.46
N ALA A 63 1.00 13.71 12.36
CA ALA A 63 1.33 14.48 11.16
C ALA A 63 1.60 13.55 9.96
N PHE A 64 2.27 12.42 10.19
CA PHE A 64 2.48 11.39 9.18
C PHE A 64 1.17 10.81 8.63
N ALA A 65 0.20 10.52 9.50
CA ALA A 65 -1.13 10.06 9.08
C ALA A 65 -1.85 11.09 8.20
N GLU A 66 -1.70 12.38 8.49
CA GLU A 66 -2.21 13.47 7.64
C GLU A 66 -1.51 13.49 6.28
N SER A 67 -0.18 13.39 6.27
CA SER A 67 0.64 13.39 5.05
C SER A 67 0.29 12.22 4.13
N ILE A 68 0.19 10.99 4.65
CA ILE A 68 -0.25 9.83 3.86
C ILE A 68 -1.65 10.05 3.30
N THR A 69 -2.57 10.58 4.11
CA THR A 69 -3.94 10.84 3.65
C THR A 69 -3.95 11.77 2.43
N ARG A 70 -3.18 12.86 2.47
CA ARG A 70 -3.07 13.80 1.35
C ARG A 70 -2.44 13.15 0.11
N ILE A 71 -1.35 12.40 0.28
CA ILE A 71 -0.69 11.66 -0.81
C ILE A 71 -1.68 10.69 -1.46
N VAL A 72 -2.39 9.90 -0.66
CA VAL A 72 -3.36 8.90 -1.12
C VAL A 72 -4.50 9.57 -1.89
N PHE A 73 -5.07 10.65 -1.37
CA PHE A 73 -6.16 11.36 -2.05
C PHE A 73 -5.70 11.97 -3.36
N ALA A 74 -4.50 12.57 -3.40
CA ALA A 74 -3.91 13.03 -4.65
C ALA A 74 -3.75 11.87 -5.65
N MET A 75 -3.21 10.73 -5.22
CA MET A 75 -3.05 9.56 -6.10
C MET A 75 -4.38 9.02 -6.63
N MET A 76 -5.45 9.07 -5.83
CA MET A 76 -6.81 8.71 -6.21
C MET A 76 -7.46 9.71 -7.19
N GLU A 77 -7.02 10.96 -7.18
CA GLU A 77 -7.46 12.00 -8.12
C GLU A 77 -6.79 11.80 -9.48
N TYR A 78 -5.48 11.51 -9.49
CA TYR A 78 -4.72 11.31 -10.74
C TYR A 78 -4.97 9.96 -11.43
N ASN A 79 -5.57 8.98 -10.73
CA ASN A 79 -5.73 7.60 -11.22
C ASN A 79 -7.11 7.02 -10.87
N TYR A 80 -7.58 6.04 -11.65
CA TYR A 80 -8.67 5.20 -11.16
C TYR A 80 -8.17 4.41 -9.94
N ALA A 81 -9.04 4.22 -8.96
CA ALA A 81 -8.70 3.71 -7.64
C ALA A 81 -9.85 2.86 -7.10
N GLU A 82 -9.50 1.73 -6.50
CA GLU A 82 -10.39 0.92 -5.69
C GLU A 82 -9.79 0.80 -4.30
N VAL A 83 -10.61 0.98 -3.27
CA VAL A 83 -10.15 1.02 -1.89
C VAL A 83 -10.80 -0.10 -1.11
N TYR A 84 -9.99 -0.94 -0.45
CA TYR A 84 -10.45 -2.11 0.27
C TYR A 84 -9.80 -2.20 1.64
N LEU A 85 -10.62 -2.53 2.64
CA LEU A 85 -10.14 -2.92 3.96
C LEU A 85 -9.76 -4.40 3.96
N GLU A 86 -8.61 -4.69 4.52
CA GLU A 86 -8.14 -6.06 4.72
C GLU A 86 -9.04 -6.77 5.76
N PRO A 87 -9.56 -7.97 5.47
CA PRO A 87 -10.58 -8.60 6.31
C PRO A 87 -10.06 -9.08 7.67
N GLU A 88 -8.80 -9.53 7.72
CA GLU A 88 -8.25 -10.28 8.87
C GLU A 88 -8.00 -9.39 10.09
N PHE A 89 -7.73 -8.11 9.86
CA PHE A 89 -7.33 -7.17 10.92
C PHE A 89 -8.31 -6.01 11.12
N CYS A 90 -9.55 -6.11 10.61
CA CYS A 90 -10.48 -4.98 10.59
C CYS A 90 -11.19 -4.73 11.95
N PRO A 91 -11.12 -3.50 12.51
CA PRO A 91 -11.88 -3.12 13.70
C PRO A 91 -13.39 -3.32 13.53
N LYS A 92 -14.09 -3.72 14.62
CA LYS A 92 -15.55 -3.86 14.63
C LYS A 92 -16.27 -2.62 14.09
N LYS A 93 -15.78 -1.41 14.40
CA LYS A 93 -16.31 -0.12 13.92
C LYS A 93 -16.37 -0.02 12.39
N TYR A 94 -15.43 -0.65 11.68
CA TYR A 94 -15.33 -0.61 10.22
C TYR A 94 -15.72 -1.93 9.53
N SER A 95 -16.10 -2.97 10.28
CA SER A 95 -16.55 -4.26 9.77
C SER A 95 -17.63 -4.18 8.66
N LYS A 96 -18.48 -3.15 8.69
CA LYS A 96 -19.52 -2.88 7.68
C LYS A 96 -18.97 -2.59 6.28
N TYR A 97 -17.69 -2.22 6.18
CA TYR A 97 -16.98 -1.90 4.95
C TYR A 97 -16.21 -3.10 4.37
N VAL A 98 -15.96 -4.14 5.18
CA VAL A 98 -15.23 -5.34 4.75
C VAL A 98 -15.94 -6.07 3.60
N GLY A 99 -15.17 -6.36 2.54
CA GLY A 99 -15.68 -6.99 1.31
C GLY A 99 -16.49 -6.04 0.43
N LYS A 100 -16.19 -4.74 0.48
CA LYS A 100 -16.74 -3.70 -0.40
C LYS A 100 -15.61 -2.80 -0.89
N ASN A 101 -15.70 -2.34 -2.14
CA ASN A 101 -14.94 -1.16 -2.56
C ASN A 101 -15.53 0.06 -1.85
N ILE A 102 -14.70 0.76 -1.09
CA ILE A 102 -15.09 1.92 -0.29
C ILE A 102 -14.60 3.25 -0.85
N ARG A 103 -14.11 3.30 -2.10
CA ARG A 103 -13.71 4.55 -2.77
C ARG A 103 -14.74 5.68 -2.56
N ASP A 104 -16.03 5.37 -2.74
CA ASP A 104 -17.09 6.38 -2.82
C ASP A 104 -17.78 6.69 -1.48
N ILE A 105 -17.20 6.32 -0.34
CA ILE A 105 -17.82 6.61 0.97
C ILE A 105 -17.66 8.07 1.41
N GLY A 106 -16.86 8.85 0.68
CA GLY A 106 -16.47 10.24 0.95
C GLY A 106 -15.10 10.37 1.61
N PHE A 107 -14.34 11.41 1.25
CA PHE A 107 -12.98 11.66 1.74
C PHE A 107 -12.90 11.75 3.26
N ASP A 108 -13.81 12.49 3.92
CA ASP A 108 -13.84 12.59 5.40
C ASP A 108 -13.94 11.24 6.10
N LYS A 109 -14.62 10.26 5.47
CA LYS A 109 -14.74 8.91 6.04
C LYS A 109 -13.52 8.06 5.74
N LEU A 110 -12.93 8.18 4.56
CA LEU A 110 -11.68 7.50 4.21
C LEU A 110 -10.52 8.00 5.08
N GLU A 111 -10.42 9.30 5.28
CA GLU A 111 -9.44 9.94 6.18
C GLU A 111 -9.55 9.36 7.59
N LYS A 112 -10.76 9.27 8.15
CA LYS A 112 -10.99 8.66 9.47
C LYS A 112 -10.57 7.20 9.53
N ILE A 113 -10.66 6.46 8.42
CA ILE A 113 -10.21 5.07 8.34
C ILE A 113 -8.68 5.01 8.28
N ILE A 114 -8.04 5.78 7.39
CA ILE A 114 -6.58 5.84 7.25
C ILE A 114 -5.93 6.24 8.56
N LYS A 115 -6.38 7.34 9.18
CA LYS A 115 -5.88 7.78 10.49
C LYS A 115 -6.11 6.75 11.58
N HIS A 116 -7.21 6.01 11.56
CA HIS A 116 -7.43 4.96 12.54
C HIS A 116 -6.43 3.82 12.37
N ILE A 117 -6.19 3.37 11.13
CA ILE A 117 -5.23 2.29 10.84
C ILE A 117 -3.84 2.69 11.36
N VAL A 118 -3.37 3.89 10.99
CA VAL A 118 -2.05 4.42 11.36
C VAL A 118 -1.93 4.66 12.87
N LEU A 119 -2.91 5.31 13.51
CA LEU A 119 -2.80 5.78 14.90
C LEU A 119 -3.26 4.77 15.96
N LYS A 120 -4.01 3.74 15.57
CA LYS A 120 -4.55 2.74 16.50
C LYS A 120 -4.00 1.34 16.24
N TRP A 121 -3.08 1.23 15.28
CA TRP A 121 -2.35 0.01 14.95
C TRP A 121 -3.30 -1.15 14.66
N GLN A 122 -4.28 -0.89 13.81
CA GLN A 122 -5.37 -1.82 13.59
C GLN A 122 -5.83 -1.81 12.13
N GLY A 123 -5.63 -2.95 11.49
CA GLY A 123 -6.10 -3.18 10.15
C GLY A 123 -5.08 -2.80 9.10
N SER A 124 -5.51 -2.95 7.85
CA SER A 124 -4.73 -2.57 6.69
C SER A 124 -5.69 -2.13 5.59
N LEU A 125 -5.22 -1.21 4.76
CA LEU A 125 -5.93 -0.68 3.63
C LEU A 125 -5.13 -0.98 2.37
N ILE A 126 -5.76 -1.67 1.43
CA ILE A 126 -5.22 -1.89 0.09
C ILE A 126 -5.93 -0.96 -0.88
N ILE A 127 -5.15 -0.17 -1.59
CA ILE A 127 -5.61 0.73 -2.63
C ILE A 127 -5.02 0.26 -3.95
N ARG A 128 -5.88 -0.25 -4.82
CA ARG A 128 -5.50 -0.62 -6.18
C ARG A 128 -5.69 0.58 -7.09
N LEU A 129 -4.63 1.00 -7.78
CA LEU A 129 -4.64 2.14 -8.68
C LEU A 129 -4.39 1.67 -10.11
N VAL A 130 -5.08 2.32 -11.06
CA VAL A 130 -4.93 2.07 -12.50
C VAL A 130 -4.74 3.41 -13.20
N ASP A 131 -3.60 3.57 -13.86
CA ASP A 131 -3.28 4.79 -14.59
C ASP A 131 -4.00 4.88 -15.95
N LYS A 132 -3.88 6.02 -16.62
CA LYS A 132 -4.49 6.25 -17.95
C LYS A 132 -3.98 5.31 -19.06
N LYS A 133 -2.87 4.60 -18.83
CA LYS A 133 -2.30 3.58 -19.73
C LYS A 133 -2.71 2.16 -19.30
N HIS A 134 -3.68 2.03 -18.40
CA HIS A 134 -4.15 0.76 -17.83
C HIS A 134 -3.08 -0.03 -17.06
N ARG A 135 -2.05 0.66 -16.55
CA ARG A 135 -1.04 0.04 -15.69
C ARG A 135 -1.51 0.07 -14.25
N GLU A 136 -1.42 -1.08 -13.63
CA GLU A 136 -1.89 -1.34 -12.28
C GLU A 136 -0.74 -1.23 -11.27
N PHE A 137 -0.99 -0.56 -10.16
CA PHE A 137 -0.05 -0.42 -9.05
C PHE A 137 -0.84 -0.30 -7.74
N PHE A 138 -0.18 -0.50 -6.61
CA PHE A 138 -0.86 -0.63 -5.33
C PHE A 138 -0.24 0.28 -4.27
N ILE A 139 -1.08 0.77 -3.37
CA ILE A 139 -0.67 1.34 -2.09
C ILE A 139 -1.21 0.41 -1.01
N GLN A 140 -0.36 0.01 -0.08
CA GLN A 140 -0.76 -0.65 1.15
C GLN A 140 -0.43 0.28 2.31
N ILE A 141 -1.42 0.54 3.15
CA ILE A 141 -1.27 1.29 4.39
C ILE A 141 -1.54 0.31 5.51
N LYS A 142 -0.55 0.07 6.36
CA LYS A 142 -0.72 -0.71 7.59
C LYS A 142 -0.55 0.21 8.80
N ASP A 143 -0.40 -0.43 9.94
CA ASP A 143 -0.15 0.22 11.21
C ASP A 143 1.16 1.03 11.22
N GLU A 144 1.21 2.01 12.14
CA GLU A 144 2.39 2.84 12.40
C GLU A 144 2.91 3.57 11.15
N TRP A 145 4.17 3.30 10.78
CA TRP A 145 4.91 3.98 9.76
C TRP A 145 4.86 3.26 8.40
N GLU A 146 4.10 2.16 8.31
CA GLU A 146 4.11 1.31 7.12
C GLU A 146 3.13 1.81 6.05
N THR A 147 3.67 2.56 5.08
CA THR A 147 2.97 2.85 3.83
C THR A 147 3.85 2.50 2.63
N THR A 148 3.41 1.48 1.89
CA THR A 148 4.20 0.81 0.86
C THR A 148 3.52 0.91 -0.51
N PHE A 149 4.32 1.10 -1.55
CA PHE A 149 3.91 1.25 -2.94
C PHE A 149 4.50 0.12 -3.79
N PHE A 150 3.63 -0.64 -4.45
CA PHE A 150 4.01 -1.78 -5.27
C PHE A 150 3.79 -1.50 -6.75
N ASN A 151 4.70 -1.98 -7.60
CA ASN A 151 4.73 -1.75 -9.04
C ASN A 151 4.66 -0.24 -9.43
N LEU A 152 5.17 0.64 -8.57
CA LEU A 152 5.19 2.08 -8.79
C LEU A 152 6.29 2.47 -9.78
N LYS A 153 5.92 2.88 -11.00
CA LYS A 153 6.86 3.17 -12.10
C LYS A 153 6.52 4.45 -12.87
N GLY A 154 7.50 4.95 -13.62
CA GLY A 154 7.30 6.05 -14.58
C GLY A 154 6.78 7.35 -13.98
N LYS A 155 5.73 7.93 -14.59
CA LYS A 155 5.15 9.22 -14.16
C LYS A 155 4.59 9.17 -12.73
N ASN A 156 3.98 8.06 -12.33
CA ASN A 156 3.42 7.91 -10.99
C ASN A 156 4.52 7.82 -9.92
N LEU A 157 5.66 7.19 -10.23
CA LEU A 157 6.81 7.22 -9.33
C LEU A 157 7.34 8.65 -9.11
N LYS A 158 7.44 9.45 -10.19
CA LYS A 158 7.85 10.86 -10.08
C LYS A 158 6.85 11.67 -9.24
N LEU A 159 5.56 11.48 -9.49
CA LEU A 159 4.50 12.14 -8.74
C LEU A 159 4.55 11.80 -7.25
N VAL A 160 4.66 10.53 -6.88
CA VAL A 160 4.73 10.13 -5.46
C VAL A 160 5.98 10.71 -4.78
N LYS A 161 7.13 10.79 -5.48
CA LYS A 161 8.33 11.44 -4.95
C LYS A 161 8.11 12.94 -4.67
N GLU A 162 7.44 13.64 -5.58
CA GLU A 162 7.12 15.07 -5.41
C GLU A 162 6.13 15.29 -4.27
N LEU A 163 5.08 14.47 -4.20
CA LEU A 163 4.10 14.50 -3.12
C LEU A 163 4.74 14.20 -1.76
N ALA A 164 5.56 13.14 -1.66
CA ALA A 164 6.28 12.81 -0.44
C ALA A 164 7.15 13.98 0.02
N ARG A 165 7.91 14.58 -0.89
CA ARG A 165 8.76 15.75 -0.59
C ARG A 165 7.95 16.95 -0.12
N SER A 166 6.80 17.25 -0.74
CA SER A 166 5.94 18.36 -0.30
C SER A 166 5.36 18.15 1.09
N GLU A 167 5.24 16.89 1.52
CA GLU A 167 4.74 16.50 2.83
C GLU A 167 5.85 16.30 3.87
N GLY A 168 7.11 16.63 3.53
CA GLY A 168 8.26 16.44 4.42
C GLY A 168 8.66 14.97 4.62
N LEU A 169 8.28 14.09 3.70
CA LEU A 169 8.57 12.65 3.72
C LEU A 169 9.56 12.25 2.63
N PHE A 170 10.15 11.07 2.81
CA PHE A 170 11.09 10.48 1.87
C PHE A 170 10.51 9.20 1.29
N LEU A 171 10.53 9.09 -0.04
CA LEU A 171 10.14 7.85 -0.72
C LEU A 171 11.39 6.99 -0.88
N GLN A 172 11.55 6.01 0.00
CA GLN A 172 12.68 5.08 0.00
C GLN A 172 12.40 3.88 -0.90
N LYS A 173 13.44 3.38 -1.57
CA LYS A 173 13.37 2.20 -2.43
C LYS A 173 13.87 1.01 -1.65
N MET A 174 13.03 0.01 -1.43
CA MET A 174 13.51 -1.29 -0.99
C MET A 174 14.06 -2.03 -2.22
N LYS A 175 15.38 -2.26 -2.21
CA LYS A 175 16.00 -3.22 -3.12
C LYS A 175 15.97 -4.55 -2.39
N ASP A 176 15.32 -5.54 -2.99
CA ASP A 176 15.59 -6.91 -2.55
C ASP A 176 17.06 -7.22 -2.88
N ARG A 177 17.80 -7.69 -1.88
CA ARG A 177 19.18 -8.16 -2.08
C ARG A 177 19.06 -9.55 -2.71
N TYR A 178 19.64 -9.70 -3.91
CA TYR A 178 19.90 -10.97 -4.61
C TYR A 178 18.71 -11.82 -5.04
N TRP A 179 18.37 -11.74 -6.34
CA TRP A 179 18.07 -12.94 -7.12
C TRP A 179 18.70 -12.77 -8.50
N ASP A 180 19.78 -13.51 -8.76
CA ASP A 180 20.18 -13.80 -10.14
C ASP A 180 19.06 -14.64 -10.75
N TRP A 181 18.78 -14.40 -12.03
CA TRP A 181 17.64 -14.97 -12.76
C TRP A 181 17.63 -16.52 -12.79
N GLU A 182 18.77 -17.12 -12.45
CA GLU A 182 19.02 -18.57 -12.42
C GLU A 182 18.48 -19.26 -11.16
N ASP A 183 18.21 -18.52 -10.07
CA ASP A 183 17.86 -19.08 -8.75
C ASP A 183 16.34 -19.19 -8.49
N LEU A 184 15.50 -18.76 -9.41
CA LEU A 184 14.05 -18.96 -9.32
C LEU A 184 13.66 -20.44 -9.54
N PRO A 185 12.59 -20.94 -8.88
CA PRO A 185 12.04 -22.26 -9.19
C PRO A 185 11.76 -22.38 -10.69
N LYS A 186 12.17 -23.48 -11.34
CA LYS A 186 12.01 -23.66 -12.81
C LYS A 186 10.59 -23.46 -13.33
N SER A 187 9.57 -23.68 -12.50
CA SER A 187 8.16 -23.41 -12.81
C SER A 187 7.82 -21.91 -12.92
N TRP A 188 8.70 -21.02 -12.45
CA TRP A 188 8.56 -19.56 -12.42
C TRP A 188 9.45 -18.88 -13.47
N GLN A 189 10.47 -19.58 -13.98
CA GLN A 189 11.23 -19.20 -15.18
C GLN A 189 10.43 -19.43 -16.48
N ASP A 190 9.30 -20.13 -16.40
CA ASP A 190 8.44 -20.40 -17.55
C ASP A 190 7.60 -19.16 -17.93
N LYS A 191 8.06 -18.46 -18.98
CA LYS A 191 7.40 -17.32 -19.63
C LYS A 191 6.00 -17.65 -20.20
N SER A 192 5.54 -18.90 -20.10
CA SER A 192 4.21 -19.34 -20.52
C SER A 192 3.08 -18.97 -19.53
N TYR A 193 3.38 -18.63 -18.26
CA TYR A 193 2.37 -18.20 -17.29
C TYR A 193 1.89 -16.76 -17.59
N LYS A 194 0.95 -16.64 -18.53
CA LYS A 194 0.37 -15.37 -19.04
C LYS A 194 -0.07 -14.40 -17.94
N LYS A 195 -0.42 -14.88 -16.74
CA LYS A 195 -0.97 -14.09 -15.63
C LYS A 195 0.00 -13.01 -15.11
N TRP A 196 1.30 -13.28 -15.09
CA TRP A 196 2.29 -12.43 -14.41
C TRP A 196 3.12 -11.58 -15.37
N LYS A 197 3.12 -11.92 -16.67
CA LYS A 197 3.90 -11.26 -17.73
C LYS A 197 3.72 -9.74 -17.78
N LYS A 198 2.55 -9.22 -17.39
CA LYS A 198 2.24 -7.78 -17.37
C LYS A 198 3.04 -6.95 -16.35
N PHE A 199 3.64 -7.58 -15.33
CA PHE A 199 4.42 -6.90 -14.30
C PHE A 199 5.92 -6.82 -14.62
N TYR A 200 6.38 -7.63 -15.58
CA TYR A 200 7.78 -7.78 -15.98
C TYR A 200 8.21 -6.94 -17.19
N GLN A 201 7.28 -6.31 -17.92
CA GLN A 201 7.63 -5.52 -19.09
C GLN A 201 8.10 -4.12 -18.69
N GLU A 202 9.32 -3.77 -19.11
CA GLU A 202 9.94 -2.44 -19.02
C GLU A 202 9.26 -1.44 -19.96
#